data_AF-A0A3C1HUY3-F1
#
_entry.id   AF-A0A3C1HUY3-F1
#
_cell.length_a   1.000
_cell.length_b   1.000
_cell.length_c   1.000
_cell.angle_alpha   90.00
_cell.angle_beta   90.00
_cell.angle_gamma   90.00
#
_symmetry.space_group_name_H-M   'P 1'
#
loop_
_entity.id
_entity.type
_entity.pdbx_description
1 polymer ?
#
loop_
_entity_poly.entity_id
_entity_poly.type
_entity_poly.pdbx_seq_one_letter_code
_entity_poly.pdbx_strand_id
1 'polypeptide(L)'
;MAEQDALEEGISLYNRMNYTGALSFFLSLPPDSGADPVDLAYYLGLCYAKLKRYDDAMIYLEQVVTAFGGDSATENGQGGTAKKTPENDRLLQCRYLLAIIYSMTGRQQLADFELNNLMKSGYKTASLYASFAYSAWEKGDSATCISYYEKALAADENNPTALNGLGYVLASQNKDLAKALSYCKKALSLAPDSAACLDSIGWVYYKMGLYSQARKYLEQAKSRDSQNEVISKHLYEAEQVDQ
;
A
#
# COMPACT_ATOMS: atom_id res chain seq x y z
N MET A 1 -18.47 30.34 -23.01
CA MET A 1 -18.12 28.92 -23.18
C MET A 1 -17.49 28.50 -21.87
N ALA A 2 -17.97 27.44 -21.22
CA ALA A 2 -17.25 26.88 -20.09
C ALA A 2 -15.89 26.40 -20.63
N GLU A 3 -14.78 26.87 -20.04
CA GLU A 3 -13.47 26.29 -20.31
C GLU A 3 -13.58 24.79 -20.03
N GLN A 4 -13.35 23.99 -21.07
CA GLN A 4 -13.28 22.55 -20.93
C GLN A 4 -12.04 22.25 -20.08
N ASP A 5 -12.20 21.53 -18.97
CA ASP A 5 -11.10 21.18 -18.08
C ASP A 5 -10.04 20.43 -18.91
N ALA A 6 -8.85 21.01 -19.01
CA ALA A 6 -7.75 20.49 -19.84
C ALA A 6 -7.35 19.05 -19.47
N LEU A 7 -7.74 18.58 -18.29
CA LEU A 7 -7.44 17.24 -17.79
C LEU A 7 -8.61 16.24 -17.96
N GLU A 8 -9.79 16.67 -18.40
CA GLU A 8 -11.03 15.87 -18.37
C GLU A 8 -10.90 14.51 -19.07
N GLU A 9 -10.32 14.48 -20.27
CA GLU A 9 -10.14 13.25 -21.03
C GLU A 9 -9.15 12.29 -20.36
N GLY A 10 -8.01 12.80 -19.88
CA GLY A 10 -7.05 12.00 -19.13
C GLY A 10 -7.62 11.42 -17.85
N ILE A 11 -8.42 12.19 -17.12
CA ILE A 11 -9.13 11.74 -15.90
C ILE A 11 -10.14 10.65 -16.25
N SER A 12 -10.89 10.80 -17.34
CA SER A 12 -11.83 9.79 -17.83
C SER A 12 -11.12 8.47 -18.17
N LEU A 13 -9.96 8.52 -18.84
CA LEU A 13 -9.13 7.36 -19.11
C LEU A 13 -8.64 6.69 -17.82
N TYR A 14 -8.18 7.49 -16.84
CA TYR A 14 -7.73 7.00 -15.54
C TYR A 14 -8.84 6.25 -14.80
N ASN A 15 -10.05 6.83 -14.75
CA ASN A 15 -11.21 6.23 -14.07
C ASN A 15 -11.68 4.93 -14.74
N ARG A 16 -11.41 4.76 -16.04
CA ARG A 16 -11.63 3.50 -16.77
C ARG A 16 -10.48 2.49 -16.61
N MET A 17 -9.55 2.75 -15.70
CA MET A 17 -8.33 1.97 -15.46
C MET A 17 -7.39 1.89 -16.68
N ASN A 18 -7.57 2.76 -17.69
CA ASN A 18 -6.66 2.88 -18.81
C ASN A 18 -5.50 3.81 -18.43
N TYR A 19 -4.65 3.34 -17.52
CA TYR A 19 -3.57 4.15 -16.96
C TYR A 19 -2.49 4.51 -17.99
N THR A 20 -2.24 3.63 -18.97
CA THR A 20 -1.30 3.92 -20.07
C THR A 20 -1.84 5.00 -21.01
N GLY A 21 -3.13 4.92 -21.36
CA GLY A 21 -3.80 5.94 -22.15
C GLY A 21 -3.85 7.28 -21.43
N ALA A 22 -4.23 7.29 -20.15
CA ALA A 22 -4.24 8.49 -19.32
C ALA A 22 -2.84 9.13 -19.24
N LEU A 23 -1.81 8.32 -18.98
CA LEU A 23 -0.42 8.79 -18.95
C LEU A 23 0.01 9.41 -20.29
N SER A 24 -0.30 8.74 -21.40
CA SER A 24 0.02 9.26 -22.74
C SER A 24 -0.68 10.58 -23.02
N PHE A 25 -1.94 10.72 -22.61
CA PHE A 25 -2.69 11.97 -22.74
C PHE A 25 -2.02 13.09 -21.95
N PHE A 26 -1.78 12.89 -20.65
CA PHE A 26 -1.19 13.90 -19.78
C PHE A 26 0.20 14.36 -20.26
N LEU A 27 1.04 13.44 -20.72
CA LEU A 27 2.37 13.78 -21.26
C LEU A 27 2.32 14.51 -22.63
N SER A 28 1.19 14.44 -23.33
CA SER A 28 0.99 15.11 -24.63
C SER A 28 0.44 16.54 -24.51
N LEU A 29 0.01 16.94 -23.31
CA LEU A 29 -0.53 18.28 -23.09
C LEU A 29 0.56 19.33 -23.31
N PRO A 30 0.28 20.38 -24.10
CA PRO A 30 1.23 21.46 -24.29
C PRO A 30 1.36 22.32 -23.02
N PRO A 31 2.49 23.05 -22.83
CA PRO A 31 2.72 23.88 -21.65
C PRO A 31 1.66 24.97 -21.42
N ASP A 32 0.98 25.41 -22.48
CA ASP A 32 -0.07 26.44 -22.48
C ASP A 32 -1.50 25.85 -22.48
N SER A 33 -1.65 24.55 -22.18
CA SER A 33 -2.95 23.85 -22.12
C SER A 33 -3.94 24.40 -21.09
N GLY A 34 -3.49 25.22 -20.15
CA GLY A 34 -4.33 25.72 -19.04
C GLY A 34 -4.54 24.70 -17.92
N ALA A 35 -3.91 23.52 -17.98
CA ALA A 35 -3.94 22.55 -16.89
C ALA A 35 -3.19 23.10 -15.67
N ASP A 36 -3.80 22.96 -14.49
CA ASP A 36 -3.11 23.27 -13.24
C ASP A 36 -1.89 22.34 -13.07
N PRO A 37 -0.67 22.87 -12.84
CA PRO A 37 0.54 22.05 -12.75
C PRO A 37 0.51 21.03 -11.61
N VAL A 38 -0.13 21.35 -10.48
CA VAL A 38 -0.21 20.45 -9.32
C VAL A 38 -1.18 19.30 -9.63
N ASP A 39 -2.29 19.59 -10.31
CA ASP A 39 -3.25 18.57 -10.72
C ASP A 39 -2.69 17.65 -11.80
N LEU A 40 -1.95 18.20 -12.77
CA LEU A 40 -1.24 17.40 -13.76
C LEU A 40 -0.21 16.47 -13.10
N ALA A 41 0.61 17.00 -12.18
CA ALA A 41 1.57 16.20 -11.41
C ALA A 41 0.85 15.10 -10.60
N TYR A 42 -0.26 15.43 -9.95
CA TYR A 42 -1.07 14.47 -9.21
C TYR A 42 -1.48 13.28 -10.08
N TYR A 43 -2.10 13.51 -11.24
CA TYR A 43 -2.53 12.41 -12.10
C TYR A 43 -1.36 11.66 -12.77
N LEU A 44 -0.26 12.34 -13.11
CA LEU A 44 0.96 11.67 -13.60
C LEU A 44 1.51 10.71 -12.53
N GLY A 45 1.65 11.17 -11.29
CA GLY A 45 2.10 10.36 -10.16
C GLY A 45 1.21 9.15 -9.92
N LEU A 46 -0.12 9.34 -9.98
CA LEU A 46 -1.08 8.23 -9.88
C LEU A 46 -0.94 7.21 -11.02
N CYS A 47 -0.77 7.67 -12.26
CA CYS A 47 -0.63 6.78 -13.41
C CYS A 47 0.66 5.94 -13.29
N TYR A 48 1.79 6.59 -13.02
CA TYR A 48 3.06 5.88 -12.84
C TYR A 48 3.01 4.87 -11.69
N ALA A 49 2.39 5.23 -10.56
CA ALA A 49 2.21 4.32 -9.43
C ALA A 49 1.38 3.09 -9.81
N LYS A 50 0.27 3.28 -10.53
CA LYS A 50 -0.57 2.17 -11.03
C LYS A 50 0.16 1.28 -12.03
N LEU A 51 1.07 1.84 -12.81
CA LEU A 51 1.92 1.14 -13.76
C LEU A 51 3.19 0.54 -13.12
N LYS A 52 3.32 0.62 -11.78
CA LYS A 52 4.50 0.16 -11.01
C LYS A 52 5.82 0.80 -11.46
N ARG A 53 5.76 1.98 -12.10
CA ARG A 53 6.92 2.79 -12.47
C ARG A 53 7.26 3.71 -11.31
N TYR A 54 7.82 3.12 -10.26
CA TYR A 54 7.93 3.77 -8.95
C TYR A 54 8.86 4.99 -8.94
N ASP A 55 10.01 4.93 -9.61
CA ASP A 55 10.92 6.08 -9.67
C ASP A 55 10.26 7.29 -10.34
N ASP A 56 9.52 7.09 -11.44
CA ASP A 56 8.76 8.15 -12.10
C ASP A 56 7.62 8.67 -11.21
N ALA A 57 6.88 7.76 -10.57
CA ALA A 57 5.75 8.13 -9.73
C ALA A 57 6.16 9.07 -8.61
N MET A 58 7.29 8.80 -7.97
CA MET A 58 7.78 9.56 -6.84
C MET A 58 8.06 11.01 -7.20
N ILE A 59 8.65 11.28 -8.37
CA ILE A 59 8.95 12.65 -8.83
C ILE A 59 7.69 13.51 -8.79
N TYR A 60 6.60 13.01 -9.38
CA TYR A 60 5.36 13.77 -9.47
C TYR A 60 4.58 13.81 -8.15
N LEU A 61 4.57 12.72 -7.38
CA LEU A 61 3.93 12.71 -6.07
C LEU A 61 4.63 13.65 -5.07
N GLU A 62 5.96 13.73 -5.12
CA GLU A 62 6.76 14.67 -4.32
C GLU A 62 6.47 16.11 -4.72
N GLN A 63 6.33 16.43 -6.01
CA GLN A 63 5.92 17.76 -6.47
C GLN A 63 4.60 18.20 -5.84
N VAL A 64 3.60 17.32 -5.81
CA VAL A 64 2.30 17.60 -5.17
C VAL A 64 2.46 17.85 -3.67
N VAL A 65 3.21 16.99 -2.98
CA VAL A 65 3.45 17.14 -1.54
C VAL A 65 4.22 18.43 -1.22
N THR A 66 5.18 18.82 -2.06
CA THR A 66 5.93 20.08 -1.90
C THR A 66 5.04 21.30 -2.15
N ALA A 67 4.20 21.26 -3.18
CA ALA A 67 3.28 22.35 -3.51
C ALA A 67 2.32 22.67 -2.36
N PHE A 68 1.76 21.65 -1.70
CA PHE A 68 0.91 21.84 -0.52
C PHE A 68 1.68 21.97 0.80
N GLY A 69 2.93 21.49 0.85
CA GLY A 69 3.75 21.43 2.05
C GLY A 69 4.35 22.77 2.47
N GLY A 70 4.49 23.72 1.54
CA GLY A 70 5.04 25.06 1.78
C GLY A 70 4.26 25.88 2.83
N ASP A 71 2.95 25.69 2.92
CA ASP A 71 2.09 26.42 3.86
C ASP A 71 1.96 25.74 5.24
N SER A 72 2.37 24.48 5.36
CA SER A 72 2.25 23.71 6.61
C SER A 72 3.42 23.89 7.59
N ALA A 73 4.51 24.53 7.14
CA ALA A 73 5.69 24.78 7.98
C ALA A 73 5.55 25.99 8.91
N THR A 74 4.46 26.77 8.82
CA THR A 74 4.24 27.99 9.63
C THR A 74 3.07 27.91 10.60
N GLU A 75 2.25 26.86 10.60
CA GLU A 75 1.19 26.71 11.60
C GLU A 75 1.64 25.85 12.78
N ASN A 76 2.23 26.56 13.74
CA ASN A 76 2.45 26.15 15.13
C ASN A 76 1.42 25.13 15.62
N GLY A 77 1.80 23.86 15.70
CA GLY A 77 1.56 22.96 16.84
C GLY A 77 0.21 23.03 17.57
N GLN A 78 -0.90 23.30 16.89
CA GLN A 78 -2.23 23.20 17.46
C GLN A 78 -3.04 22.24 16.60
N GLY A 79 -3.41 21.11 17.21
CA GLY A 79 -4.25 20.07 16.63
C GLY A 79 -5.67 20.56 16.34
N GLY A 80 -5.79 21.44 15.34
CA GLY A 80 -7.04 21.69 14.65
C GLY A 80 -7.26 20.59 13.65
N THR A 81 -8.44 19.96 13.68
CA THR A 81 -8.88 19.03 12.63
C THR A 81 -8.82 19.77 11.30
N ALA A 82 -7.83 19.45 10.46
CA ALA A 82 -7.73 20.01 9.11
C ALA A 82 -9.09 19.78 8.43
N LYS A 83 -9.77 20.88 8.07
CA LYS A 83 -11.06 20.81 7.40
C LYS A 83 -10.84 20.00 6.13
N LYS A 84 -11.63 18.94 5.92
CA LYS A 84 -11.49 18.06 4.76
C LYS A 84 -11.82 18.86 3.49
N THR A 85 -10.78 19.31 2.79
CA THR A 85 -10.87 19.96 1.48
C THR A 85 -10.36 18.98 0.41
N PRO A 86 -10.80 19.10 -0.85
CA PRO A 86 -10.29 18.26 -1.94
C PRO A 86 -8.75 18.33 -2.08
N GLU A 87 -8.16 19.49 -1.83
CA GLU A 87 -6.71 19.72 -1.79
C GLU A 87 -6.03 18.91 -0.67
N ASN A 88 -6.62 18.91 0.53
CA ASN A 88 -6.15 18.08 1.63
C ASN A 88 -6.27 16.58 1.31
N ASP A 89 -7.33 16.14 0.63
CA ASP A 89 -7.50 14.72 0.26
C ASP A 89 -6.42 14.26 -0.74
N ARG A 90 -6.09 15.09 -1.75
CA ARG A 90 -5.00 14.80 -2.70
C ARG A 90 -3.65 14.73 -2.02
N LEU A 91 -3.35 15.70 -1.14
CA LEU A 91 -2.11 15.71 -0.36
C LEU A 91 -1.97 14.42 0.46
N LEU A 92 -3.00 14.05 1.22
CA LEU A 92 -2.98 12.85 2.05
C LEU A 92 -2.84 11.58 1.21
N GLN A 93 -3.49 11.52 0.05
CA GLN A 93 -3.33 10.41 -0.89
C GLN A 93 -1.90 10.32 -1.43
N CYS A 94 -1.29 11.43 -1.85
CA CYS A 94 0.10 11.45 -2.33
C CYS A 94 1.09 11.02 -1.26
N ARG A 95 0.96 11.54 -0.03
CA ARG A 95 1.79 11.11 1.11
C ARG A 95 1.65 9.62 1.39
N TYR A 96 0.43 9.09 1.32
CA TYR A 96 0.18 7.66 1.53
C TYR A 96 0.83 6.80 0.43
N LEU A 97 0.69 7.20 -0.83
CA LEU A 97 1.34 6.50 -1.94
C LEU A 97 2.85 6.57 -1.86
N LEU A 98 3.42 7.73 -1.52
CA LEU A 98 4.86 7.88 -1.27
C LEU A 98 5.32 6.96 -0.14
N ALA A 99 4.60 6.90 0.98
CA ALA A 99 4.94 6.00 2.07
C ALA A 99 5.02 4.52 1.62
N ILE A 100 4.05 4.07 0.82
CA ILE A 100 4.07 2.71 0.24
C ILE A 100 5.28 2.54 -0.69
N ILE A 101 5.47 3.45 -1.63
CA ILE A 101 6.52 3.34 -2.65
C ILE A 101 7.91 3.41 -2.00
N TYR A 102 8.13 4.32 -1.06
CA TYR A 102 9.36 4.39 -0.28
C TYR A 102 9.64 3.08 0.46
N SER A 103 8.60 2.45 1.03
CA SER A 103 8.76 1.17 1.72
C SER A 103 9.14 0.04 0.74
N MET A 104 8.47 -0.04 -0.42
CA MET A 104 8.77 -1.05 -1.45
C MET A 104 10.15 -0.87 -2.10
N THR A 105 10.67 0.37 -2.13
CA THR A 105 11.98 0.71 -2.72
C THR A 105 13.11 0.73 -1.69
N GLY A 106 12.86 0.28 -0.44
CA GLY A 106 13.86 0.22 0.63
C GLY A 106 14.23 1.59 1.24
N ARG A 107 13.49 2.65 0.90
CA ARG A 107 13.67 4.02 1.41
C ARG A 107 12.94 4.21 2.76
N GLN A 108 13.25 3.36 3.73
CA GLN A 108 12.46 3.21 4.97
C GLN A 108 12.31 4.50 5.78
N GLN A 109 13.36 5.32 5.87
CA GLN A 109 13.31 6.58 6.62
C GLN A 109 12.29 7.57 6.02
N LEU A 110 12.20 7.63 4.68
CA LEU A 110 11.23 8.48 4.00
C LEU A 110 9.81 7.92 4.14
N ALA A 111 9.65 6.60 4.10
CA ALA A 111 8.37 5.95 4.37
C ALA A 111 7.84 6.32 5.76
N ASP A 112 8.69 6.19 6.78
CA ASP A 112 8.33 6.54 8.16
C ASP A 112 8.01 8.03 8.32
N PHE A 113 8.73 8.91 7.62
CA PHE A 113 8.47 10.34 7.63
C PHE A 113 7.05 10.64 7.13
N GLU A 114 6.67 10.08 5.98
CA GLU A 114 5.33 10.28 5.40
C GLU A 114 4.21 9.67 6.25
N LEU A 115 4.42 8.45 6.78
CA LEU A 115 3.46 7.81 7.69
C LEU A 115 3.22 8.66 8.94
N ASN A 116 4.28 9.27 9.50
CA ASN A 116 4.15 10.16 10.66
C ASN A 116 3.41 11.46 10.34
N ASN A 117 3.65 12.06 9.17
CA ASN A 117 2.89 13.24 8.73
C ASN A 117 1.40 12.91 8.56
N LEU A 118 1.08 11.76 7.96
CA LEU A 118 -0.30 11.28 7.86
C LEU A 118 -0.94 11.08 9.24
N MET A 119 -0.23 10.46 10.18
CA MET A 119 -0.75 10.27 11.54
C MET A 119 -1.04 11.61 12.24
N LYS A 120 -0.14 12.60 12.11
CA LYS A 120 -0.30 13.95 12.69
C LYS A 120 -1.49 14.71 12.10
N SER A 121 -1.77 14.52 10.81
CA SER A 121 -2.94 15.13 10.14
C SER A 121 -4.29 14.55 10.60
N GLY A 122 -4.27 13.46 11.38
CA GLY A 122 -5.48 12.76 11.81
C GLY A 122 -5.97 11.70 10.83
N TYR A 123 -5.19 11.34 9.80
CA TYR A 123 -5.49 10.32 8.80
C TYR A 123 -5.46 8.88 9.39
N LYS A 124 -6.31 8.59 10.38
CA LYS A 124 -6.33 7.34 11.13
C LYS A 124 -7.16 6.27 10.42
N THR A 125 -6.65 5.78 9.29
CA THR A 125 -7.28 4.71 8.50
C THR A 125 -6.67 3.35 8.81
N ALA A 126 -7.42 2.27 8.56
CA ALA A 126 -6.89 0.91 8.67
C ALA A 126 -5.63 0.70 7.82
N SER A 127 -5.63 1.26 6.61
CA SER A 127 -4.50 1.24 5.69
C SER A 127 -3.26 1.94 6.25
N LEU A 128 -3.41 3.09 6.94
CA LEU A 128 -2.28 3.75 7.59
C LEU A 128 -1.71 2.88 8.73
N TYR A 129 -2.57 2.34 9.58
CA TYR A 129 -2.14 1.46 10.67
C TYR A 129 -1.44 0.20 10.14
N ALA A 130 -1.96 -0.41 9.07
CA ALA A 130 -1.32 -1.55 8.41
C ALA A 130 0.08 -1.19 7.86
N SER A 131 0.27 0.02 7.30
CA SER A 131 1.59 0.48 6.85
C SER A 131 2.57 0.68 8.02
N PHE A 132 2.12 1.21 9.16
CA PHE A 132 2.96 1.25 10.38
C PHE A 132 3.31 -0.14 10.90
N ALA A 133 2.35 -1.07 10.86
CA ALA A 133 2.59 -2.46 11.24
C ALA A 133 3.66 -3.11 10.35
N TYR A 134 3.58 -2.89 9.04
CA TYR A 134 4.60 -3.35 8.10
C TYR A 134 5.97 -2.74 8.39
N SER A 135 6.06 -1.42 8.60
CA SER A 135 7.32 -0.77 8.98
C SER A 135 7.92 -1.34 10.28
N ALA A 136 7.09 -1.63 11.28
CA ALA A 136 7.54 -2.26 12.52
C ALA A 136 8.04 -3.69 12.31
N TRP A 137 7.38 -4.46 11.43
CA TRP A 137 7.81 -5.81 11.06
C TRP A 137 9.20 -5.81 10.42
N GLU A 138 9.43 -4.92 9.45
CA GLU A 138 10.74 -4.79 8.77
C GLU A 138 11.87 -4.41 9.74
N LYS A 139 11.54 -3.72 10.84
CA LYS A 139 12.49 -3.37 11.91
C LYS A 139 12.70 -4.50 12.94
N GLY A 140 11.99 -5.62 12.79
CA GLY A 140 12.00 -6.73 13.74
C GLY A 140 11.15 -6.50 15.00
N ASP A 141 10.45 -5.37 15.11
CA ASP A 141 9.57 -5.07 16.24
C ASP A 141 8.19 -5.70 16.04
N SER A 142 8.13 -6.99 16.36
CA SER A 142 6.90 -7.78 16.19
C SER A 142 5.79 -7.41 17.16
N ALA A 143 6.12 -6.84 18.33
CA ALA A 143 5.11 -6.42 19.30
C ALA A 143 4.37 -5.18 18.80
N THR A 144 5.12 -4.17 18.34
CA THR A 144 4.54 -2.97 17.73
C THR A 144 3.80 -3.30 16.44
N CYS A 145 4.33 -4.23 15.64
CA CYS A 145 3.67 -4.73 14.44
C CYS A 145 2.26 -5.27 14.73
N ILE A 146 2.15 -6.23 15.67
CA ILE A 146 0.86 -6.82 16.06
C ILE A 146 -0.10 -5.73 16.56
N SER A 147 0.37 -4.84 17.44
CA SER A 147 -0.47 -3.77 17.98
C SER A 147 -1.04 -2.85 16.90
N TYR A 148 -0.26 -2.54 15.86
CA TYR A 148 -0.76 -1.72 14.76
C TYR A 148 -1.73 -2.47 13.84
N TYR A 149 -1.51 -3.76 13.57
CA TYR A 149 -2.52 -4.53 12.84
C TYR A 149 -3.82 -4.68 13.62
N GLU A 150 -3.77 -4.81 14.95
CA GLU A 150 -4.98 -4.80 15.79
C GLU A 150 -5.71 -3.45 15.71
N LYS A 151 -4.99 -2.33 15.74
CA LYS A 151 -5.58 -0.99 15.49
C LYS A 151 -6.18 -0.88 14.09
N ALA A 152 -5.53 -1.46 13.08
CA ALA A 152 -6.06 -1.48 11.72
C ALA A 152 -7.39 -2.25 11.66
N LEU A 153 -7.47 -3.41 12.29
CA LEU A 153 -8.70 -4.21 12.37
C LEU A 153 -9.79 -3.60 13.25
N ALA A 154 -9.41 -2.79 14.26
CA ALA A 154 -10.37 -2.01 15.02
C ALA A 154 -10.99 -0.87 14.19
N ALA A 155 -10.24 -0.32 13.23
CA ALA A 155 -10.73 0.69 12.30
C ALA A 155 -11.55 0.09 11.14
N ASP A 156 -11.13 -1.08 10.64
CA ASP A 156 -11.85 -1.85 9.61
C ASP A 156 -11.56 -3.35 9.80
N GLU A 157 -12.54 -4.06 10.36
CA GLU A 157 -12.47 -5.50 10.66
C GLU A 157 -12.40 -6.40 9.42
N ASN A 158 -12.69 -5.85 8.25
CA ASN A 158 -12.68 -6.54 6.96
C ASN A 158 -11.57 -6.00 6.05
N ASN A 159 -10.55 -5.34 6.61
CA ASN A 159 -9.40 -4.93 5.84
C ASN A 159 -8.52 -6.15 5.48
N PRO A 160 -8.42 -6.56 4.20
CA PRO A 160 -7.70 -7.78 3.82
C PRO A 160 -6.20 -7.68 4.11
N THR A 161 -5.59 -6.50 3.97
CA THR A 161 -4.17 -6.27 4.25
C THR A 161 -3.87 -6.48 5.73
N ALA A 162 -4.67 -5.90 6.62
CA ALA A 162 -4.49 -6.05 8.06
C ALA A 162 -4.76 -7.48 8.54
N LEU A 163 -5.80 -8.13 8.02
CA LEU A 163 -6.10 -9.53 8.33
C LEU A 163 -4.94 -10.43 7.91
N ASN A 164 -4.46 -10.28 6.66
CA ASN A 164 -3.35 -11.08 6.16
C ASN A 164 -2.06 -10.82 6.93
N GLY A 165 -1.72 -9.55 7.14
CA GLY A 165 -0.51 -9.15 7.83
C GLY A 165 -0.47 -9.65 9.29
N LEU A 166 -1.58 -9.53 10.02
CA LEU A 166 -1.67 -10.07 11.38
C LEU A 166 -1.52 -11.60 11.39
N GLY A 167 -2.22 -12.29 10.48
CA GLY A 167 -2.11 -13.75 10.37
C GLY A 167 -0.68 -14.20 10.03
N TYR A 168 -0.02 -13.54 9.08
CA TYR A 168 1.36 -13.80 8.72
C TYR A 168 2.32 -13.63 9.91
N VAL A 169 2.22 -12.51 10.63
CA VAL A 169 3.12 -12.22 11.77
C VAL A 169 2.89 -13.17 12.92
N LEU A 170 1.64 -13.53 13.21
CA LEU A 170 1.30 -14.56 14.20
C LEU A 170 1.94 -15.91 13.85
N ALA A 171 1.83 -16.34 12.58
CA ALA A 171 2.46 -17.57 12.11
C ALA A 171 3.98 -17.53 12.19
N SER A 172 4.60 -16.45 11.70
CA SER A 172 6.05 -16.25 11.75
C SER A 172 6.62 -16.28 13.17
N GLN A 173 5.82 -15.86 14.15
CA GLN A 173 6.16 -15.90 15.58
C GLN A 173 5.71 -17.18 16.30
N ASN A 174 5.17 -18.18 15.58
CA ASN A 174 4.57 -19.39 16.15
C ASN A 174 3.51 -19.11 17.24
N LYS A 175 2.74 -18.03 17.08
CA LYS A 175 1.68 -17.61 18.00
C LYS A 175 0.32 -17.94 17.43
N ASP A 176 -0.47 -18.71 18.15
CA ASP A 176 -1.88 -19.04 17.84
C ASP A 176 -2.12 -19.29 16.33
N LEU A 177 -1.52 -20.37 15.82
CA LEU A 177 -1.54 -20.70 14.40
C LEU A 177 -2.98 -20.91 13.87
N ALA A 178 -3.90 -21.36 14.72
CA ALA A 178 -5.30 -21.53 14.35
C ALA A 178 -5.96 -20.17 14.05
N LYS A 179 -5.74 -19.18 14.90
CA LYS A 179 -6.20 -17.80 14.68
C LYS A 179 -5.51 -17.18 13.47
N ALA A 180 -4.20 -17.40 13.32
CA ALA A 180 -3.44 -16.95 12.15
C ALA A 180 -4.06 -17.46 10.83
N LEU A 181 -4.38 -18.76 10.77
CA LEU A 181 -5.01 -19.38 9.60
C LEU A 181 -6.39 -18.79 9.32
N SER A 182 -7.19 -18.55 10.37
CA SER A 182 -8.51 -17.93 10.26
C SER A 182 -8.41 -16.53 9.63
N TYR A 183 -7.49 -15.70 10.11
CA TYR A 183 -7.27 -14.37 9.55
C TYR A 183 -6.82 -14.40 8.09
N CYS A 184 -5.82 -15.22 7.74
CA CYS A 184 -5.35 -15.31 6.36
C CYS A 184 -6.45 -15.84 5.41
N LYS A 185 -7.29 -16.79 5.84
CA LYS A 185 -8.43 -17.27 5.05
C LYS A 185 -9.50 -16.21 4.86
N LYS A 186 -9.82 -15.43 5.90
CA LYS A 186 -10.75 -14.30 5.79
C LYS A 186 -10.18 -13.26 4.80
N ALA A 187 -8.91 -12.93 4.91
CA ALA A 187 -8.24 -12.02 3.97
C ALA A 187 -8.35 -12.50 2.51
N LEU A 188 -8.08 -13.79 2.25
CA LEU A 188 -8.21 -14.36 0.91
C LEU A 188 -9.66 -14.32 0.40
N SER A 189 -10.67 -14.55 1.25
CA SER A 189 -12.07 -14.44 0.81
C SER A 189 -12.47 -13.02 0.38
N LEU A 190 -11.84 -12.00 0.96
CA LEU A 190 -12.05 -10.59 0.65
C LEU A 190 -11.18 -10.12 -0.53
N ALA A 191 -10.05 -10.77 -0.76
CA ALA A 191 -9.15 -10.53 -1.90
C ALA A 191 -8.78 -11.85 -2.60
N PRO A 192 -9.71 -12.46 -3.38
CA PRO A 192 -9.54 -13.81 -3.93
C PRO A 192 -8.35 -13.99 -4.85
N ASP A 193 -7.84 -12.91 -5.45
CA ASP A 193 -6.71 -12.90 -6.39
C ASP A 193 -5.36 -12.59 -5.73
N SER A 194 -5.34 -12.37 -4.41
CA SER A 194 -4.12 -11.99 -3.69
C SER A 194 -3.11 -13.15 -3.57
N ALA A 195 -1.97 -13.03 -4.25
CA ALA A 195 -0.84 -13.94 -4.10
C ALA A 195 -0.28 -13.93 -2.67
N ALA A 196 -0.21 -12.75 -2.04
CA ALA A 196 0.28 -12.60 -0.66
C ALA A 196 -0.61 -13.33 0.37
N CYS A 197 -1.92 -13.36 0.16
CA CYS A 197 -2.82 -14.11 1.04
C CYS A 197 -2.63 -15.62 0.90
N LEU A 198 -2.46 -16.12 -0.33
CA LEU A 198 -2.15 -17.53 -0.57
C LEU A 198 -0.82 -17.92 0.08
N ASP A 199 0.21 -17.09 -0.09
CA ASP A 199 1.52 -17.29 0.53
C ASP A 199 1.40 -17.37 2.05
N SER A 200 0.69 -16.43 2.67
CA SER A 200 0.53 -16.39 4.13
C SER A 200 -0.24 -17.60 4.66
N ILE A 201 -1.26 -18.09 3.94
CA ILE A 201 -1.95 -19.35 4.29
C ILE A 201 -0.99 -20.54 4.18
N GLY A 202 -0.21 -20.61 3.10
CA GLY A 202 0.79 -21.65 2.91
C GLY A 202 1.83 -21.64 4.03
N TRP A 203 2.32 -20.47 4.40
CA TRP A 203 3.26 -20.28 5.51
C TRP A 203 2.66 -20.71 6.85
N VAL A 204 1.39 -20.39 7.13
CA VAL A 204 0.72 -20.87 8.36
C VAL A 204 0.65 -22.39 8.38
N TYR A 205 0.28 -23.04 7.27
CA TYR A 205 0.25 -24.50 7.18
C TYR A 205 1.64 -25.11 7.38
N TYR A 206 2.68 -24.48 6.83
CA TYR A 206 4.07 -24.90 7.05
C TYR A 206 4.43 -24.84 8.54
N LYS A 207 4.11 -23.74 9.22
CA LYS A 207 4.31 -23.59 10.68
C LYS A 207 3.51 -24.61 11.51
N MET A 208 2.37 -25.08 11.01
CA MET A 208 1.58 -26.15 11.63
C MET A 208 2.14 -27.56 11.38
N GLY A 209 3.17 -27.73 10.56
CA GLY A 209 3.67 -29.04 10.13
C GLY A 209 2.81 -29.72 9.06
N LEU A 210 1.88 -28.99 8.45
CA LEU A 210 0.96 -29.49 7.41
C LEU A 210 1.54 -29.19 6.02
N TYR A 211 2.66 -29.82 5.69
CA TYR A 211 3.51 -29.46 4.56
C TYR A 211 2.84 -29.66 3.19
N SER A 212 2.09 -30.73 2.99
CA SER A 212 1.39 -30.95 1.71
C SER A 212 0.35 -29.86 1.43
N GLN A 213 -0.34 -29.37 2.47
CA GLN A 213 -1.25 -28.23 2.36
C GLN A 213 -0.47 -26.93 2.11
N ALA A 214 0.64 -26.73 2.82
CA ALA A 214 1.50 -25.56 2.63
C ALA A 214 1.94 -25.42 1.18
N ARG A 215 2.50 -26.49 0.60
CA ARG A 215 2.95 -26.55 -0.78
C ARG A 215 1.85 -26.18 -1.77
N LYS A 216 0.66 -26.77 -1.63
CA LYS A 216 -0.49 -26.48 -2.51
C LYS A 216 -0.83 -24.98 -2.55
N TYR A 217 -0.79 -24.28 -1.42
CA TYR A 217 -1.08 -22.84 -1.38
C TYR A 217 0.10 -22.01 -1.90
N LEU A 218 1.33 -22.39 -1.60
CA LEU A 218 2.55 -21.70 -2.06
C LEU A 218 2.75 -21.82 -3.57
N GLU A 219 2.45 -22.97 -4.18
CA GLU A 219 2.46 -23.14 -5.63
C GLU A 219 1.42 -22.24 -6.32
N GLN A 220 0.22 -22.13 -5.75
CA GLN A 220 -0.79 -21.19 -6.25
C GLN A 220 -0.33 -19.75 -6.11
N ALA A 221 0.29 -19.39 -4.98
CA ALA A 221 0.85 -18.05 -4.77
C ALA A 221 1.92 -17.73 -5.82
N LYS A 222 2.85 -18.66 -6.06
CA LYS A 222 3.92 -18.56 -7.07
C LYS A 222 3.37 -18.45 -8.50
N SER A 223 2.26 -19.14 -8.80
CA SER A 223 1.62 -19.03 -10.12
C SER A 223 1.04 -17.65 -10.39
N ARG A 224 0.65 -16.91 -9.35
CA ARG A 224 0.08 -15.55 -9.44
C ARG A 224 1.13 -14.46 -9.40
N ASP A 225 2.22 -14.68 -8.66
CA ASP A 225 3.34 -13.76 -8.57
C ASP A 225 4.67 -14.52 -8.61
N SER A 226 5.11 -14.84 -9.82
CA SER A 226 6.27 -15.69 -10.04
C SER A 226 7.60 -15.01 -9.71
N GLN A 227 7.61 -13.68 -9.60
CA GLN A 227 8.84 -12.91 -9.35
C GLN A 227 9.03 -12.56 -7.87
N ASN A 228 8.06 -12.91 -7.01
CA ASN A 228 8.15 -12.63 -5.59
C ASN A 228 9.15 -13.55 -4.88
N GLU A 229 10.20 -12.97 -4.32
CA GLU A 229 11.28 -13.70 -3.65
C GLU A 229 10.80 -14.38 -2.35
N VAL A 230 9.91 -13.73 -1.58
CA VAL A 230 9.38 -14.27 -0.33
C VAL A 230 8.57 -15.53 -0.58
N ILE A 231 7.68 -15.50 -1.58
CA ILE A 231 6.89 -16.67 -2.01
C ILE A 231 7.81 -17.81 -2.44
N SER A 232 8.84 -17.48 -3.22
CA SER A 232 9.81 -18.47 -3.71
C SER A 232 10.57 -19.13 -2.56
N LYS A 233 10.96 -18.33 -1.55
CA LYS A 233 11.65 -18.82 -0.36
C LYS A 233 10.76 -19.72 0.48
N HIS A 234 9.52 -19.31 0.78
CA HIS A 234 8.60 -20.14 1.56
C HIS A 234 8.29 -21.46 0.85
N LEU A 235 8.09 -21.45 -0.48
CA LEU A 235 7.87 -22.67 -1.26
C LEU A 235 9.09 -23.60 -1.15
N TYR A 236 10.30 -23.06 -1.33
CA TYR A 236 11.53 -23.83 -1.18
C TYR A 236 11.64 -24.46 0.22
N GLU A 237 11.37 -23.71 1.29
CA GLU A 237 11.39 -24.24 2.66
C GLU A 237 10.39 -25.39 2.86
N ALA A 238 9.17 -25.26 2.33
CA ALA A 238 8.15 -26.30 2.40
C ALA A 238 8.53 -27.57 1.62
N GLU A 239 9.25 -27.45 0.52
CA GLU A 239 9.72 -28.59 -0.28
C GLU A 239 10.86 -29.39 0.37
N GLN A 240 11.64 -28.78 1.26
CA GLN A 240 12.75 -29.46 1.94
C GLN A 240 12.28 -30.41 3.06
N VAL A 241 11.08 -30.20 3.60
CA VAL A 241 10.56 -30.94 4.78
C VAL A 241 9.53 -32.02 4.43
N ASP A 242 9.08 -32.07 3.17
CA ASP A 242 8.10 -33.04 2.65
C ASP A 242 8.78 -34.26 1.98
N GLN A 243 10.09 -34.48 2.26
CA GLN A 243 10.90 -35.60 1.74
C GLN A 243 11.10 -36.72 2.78
#